data_AF-A0A1Q7BJY6-F1
#
_entry.id   AF-A0A1Q7BJY6-F1
#
_cell.length_a   1.000
_cell.length_b   1.000
_cell.length_c   1.000
_cell.angle_alpha   90.00
_cell.angle_beta   90.00
_cell.angle_gamma   90.00
#
_symmetry.space_group_name_H-M   'P 1'
#
loop_
_entity.id
_entity.type
_entity.pdbx_description
1 polymer ?
#
loop_
_entity_poly.entity_id
_entity_poly.type
_entity_poly.pdbx_seq_one_letter_code
_entity_poly.pdbx_strand_id
1 'polypeptide(L)'
;MSAHSEKKAKLEKPANYYKSPDDITNDADLSPEEKRQALNTWEQDARQMMTASNEGMAGEDEGLDKGDSPRLGEVVRAKAKIGAKPKHKQSH
;
A
#
# COMPACT_ATOMS: atom_id res chain seq x y z
N MET A 1 10.87 24.32 2.08
CA MET A 1 10.31 23.35 1.12
C MET A 1 8.82 23.22 1.42
N SER A 2 7.97 23.29 0.40
CA SER A 2 6.52 23.41 0.56
C SER A 2 5.90 22.08 0.99
N ALA A 3 5.05 22.07 2.02
CA ALA A 3 4.36 20.89 2.57
C ALA A 3 3.62 20.05 1.51
N HIS A 4 3.28 20.66 0.37
CA HIS A 4 2.63 19.99 -0.75
C HIS A 4 3.52 18.93 -1.46
N SER A 5 4.85 19.08 -1.41
CA SER A 5 5.79 18.16 -2.06
C SER A 5 6.00 16.87 -1.26
N GLU A 6 5.93 16.96 0.07
CA GLU A 6 6.08 15.80 0.97
C GLU A 6 4.90 14.84 0.85
N LYS A 7 3.67 15.38 0.78
CA LYS A 7 2.48 14.55 0.51
C LYS A 7 2.59 13.81 -0.80
N LYS A 8 3.03 14.48 -1.86
CA LYS A 8 3.22 13.84 -3.17
C LYS A 8 4.25 12.70 -3.10
N ALA A 9 5.37 12.92 -2.42
CA ALA A 9 6.39 11.88 -2.24
C ALA A 9 5.88 10.68 -1.42
N LYS A 10 5.05 10.92 -0.40
CA LYS A 10 4.33 9.88 0.35
C LYS A 10 3.37 9.07 -0.52
N LEU A 11 2.79 9.66 -1.57
CA LEU A 11 1.92 8.98 -2.53
C LEU A 11 2.71 8.18 -3.57
N GLU A 12 3.84 8.70 -4.04
CA GLU A 12 4.68 8.06 -5.07
C GLU A 12 5.56 6.94 -4.49
N LYS A 13 6.06 7.10 -3.26
CA LYS A 13 6.89 6.09 -2.57
C LYS A 13 6.45 5.85 -1.14
N PRO A 14 5.20 5.43 -0.90
CA PRO A 14 4.65 5.22 0.44
C PRO A 14 5.49 4.27 1.30
N ALA A 15 6.06 3.22 0.71
CA ALA A 15 6.91 2.25 1.40
C ALA A 15 8.18 2.86 2.03
N ASN A 16 8.62 4.04 1.58
CA ASN A 16 9.78 4.75 2.14
C ASN A 16 9.41 5.66 3.32
N TYR A 17 8.14 6.07 3.42
CA TYR A 17 7.66 6.98 4.46
C TYR A 17 6.89 6.25 5.56
N TYR A 18 6.21 5.17 5.20
CA TYR A 18 5.38 4.38 6.10
C TYR A 18 5.97 2.99 6.29
N LYS A 19 5.93 2.49 7.52
CA LYS A 19 6.39 1.13 7.83
C LYS A 19 5.37 0.09 7.41
N SER A 20 4.09 0.45 7.49
CA SER A 20 2.97 -0.44 7.19
C SER A 20 1.90 0.30 6.39
N PRO A 21 1.16 -0.38 5.51
CA PRO A 21 0.02 0.23 4.81
C PRO A 21 -1.10 0.67 5.76
N ASP A 22 -1.15 0.13 6.97
CA ASP A 22 -2.06 0.60 8.02
C ASP A 22 -1.73 2.04 8.46
N ASP A 23 -0.45 2.44 8.51
CA ASP A 23 -0.06 3.81 8.82
C ASP A 23 -0.68 4.80 7.83
N ILE A 24 -0.78 4.45 6.54
CA ILE A 24 -1.45 5.28 5.53
C ILE A 24 -2.93 5.44 5.85
N THR A 25 -3.59 4.37 6.31
CA THR A 25 -5.01 4.44 6.66
C THR A 25 -5.26 5.32 7.88
N ASN A 26 -4.30 5.36 8.82
CA ASN A 26 -4.35 6.17 10.04
C ASN A 26 -3.79 7.59 9.84
N ASP A 27 -3.10 7.88 8.74
CA ASP A 27 -2.51 9.20 8.45
C ASP A 27 -3.62 10.25 8.31
N ALA A 28 -3.62 11.28 9.16
CA ALA A 28 -4.63 12.35 9.13
C ALA A 28 -4.31 13.44 8.10
N ASP A 29 -3.09 13.47 7.58
CA ASP A 29 -2.62 14.41 6.57
C ASP A 29 -3.07 14.02 5.16
N LEU A 30 -3.40 12.75 4.94
CA LEU A 30 -3.91 12.23 3.67
C LEU A 30 -5.44 12.14 3.64
N SER A 31 -6.01 12.59 2.54
CA SER A 31 -7.43 12.42 2.22
C SER A 31 -7.74 10.94 1.89
N PRO A 32 -9.00 10.48 1.99
CA PRO A 32 -9.37 9.11 1.65
C PRO A 32 -8.96 8.67 0.23
N GLU A 33 -9.02 9.59 -0.73
CA GLU A 33 -8.55 9.37 -2.10
C GLU A 33 -7.03 9.22 -2.18
N GLU A 34 -6.29 10.11 -1.51
CA GLU A 34 -4.84 10.08 -1.40
C GLU A 34 -4.36 8.78 -0.75
N LYS A 35 -5.01 8.33 0.34
CA LYS A 35 -4.72 7.05 0.99
C LYS A 35 -4.89 5.87 0.05
N ARG A 36 -5.97 5.86 -0.74
CA ARG A 36 -6.20 4.83 -1.76
C ARG A 36 -5.12 4.85 -2.83
N GLN A 37 -4.71 6.04 -3.28
CA GLN A 37 -3.66 6.19 -4.29
C GLN A 37 -2.33 5.66 -3.76
N ALA A 38 -1.91 6.08 -2.57
CA ALA A 38 -0.69 5.58 -1.93
C ALA A 38 -0.71 4.06 -1.80
N LEU A 39 -1.79 3.47 -1.28
CA LEU A 39 -1.89 2.02 -1.16
C LEU A 39 -1.86 1.30 -2.51
N ASN A 40 -2.42 1.89 -3.56
CA ASN A 40 -2.35 1.31 -4.90
C ASN A 40 -0.92 1.31 -5.44
N THR A 41 -0.22 2.45 -5.31
CA THR A 41 1.20 2.57 -5.68
C THR A 41 2.06 1.60 -4.88
N TRP A 42 1.82 1.45 -3.58
CA TRP A 42 2.52 0.46 -2.76
C TRP A 42 2.26 -0.97 -3.24
N GLU A 43 1.01 -1.31 -3.56
CA GLU A 43 0.69 -2.64 -4.09
C GLU A 43 1.49 -2.94 -5.36
N GLN A 44 1.55 -1.99 -6.29
CA GLN A 44 2.31 -2.12 -7.53
C GLN A 44 3.81 -2.22 -7.27
N ASP A 45 4.37 -1.35 -6.43
CA ASP A 45 5.79 -1.36 -6.08
C ASP A 45 6.19 -2.68 -5.39
N ALA A 46 5.36 -3.18 -4.47
CA ALA A 46 5.58 -4.47 -3.82
C ALA A 46 5.52 -5.63 -4.81
N ARG A 47 4.59 -5.61 -5.79
CA ARG A 47 4.55 -6.59 -6.88
C ARG A 47 5.81 -6.51 -7.75
N GLN A 48 6.25 -5.31 -8.11
CA GLN A 48 7.45 -5.11 -8.93
C GLN A 48 8.74 -5.47 -8.20
N MET A 49 8.86 -5.21 -6.89
CA MET A 49 10.02 -5.66 -6.09
C MET A 49 10.12 -7.18 -6.03
N MET A 50 8.99 -7.89 -5.97
CA MET A 50 8.97 -9.35 -6.05
C MET A 50 9.41 -9.83 -7.43
N THR A 51 8.86 -9.24 -8.51
CA THR A 51 9.27 -9.57 -9.88
C THR A 51 10.76 -9.30 -10.10
N ALA A 52 11.26 -8.14 -9.67
CA ALA A 52 12.68 -7.77 -9.80
C ALA A 52 13.61 -8.70 -8.99
N SER A 53 13.18 -9.19 -7.83
CA SER A 53 13.93 -10.18 -7.05
C SER A 53 13.93 -11.56 -7.72
N ASN A 54 12.90 -11.88 -8.52
CA ASN A 54 12.73 -13.15 -9.23
C ASN A 54 13.39 -13.17 -10.63
N GLU A 55 13.77 -12.02 -11.20
CA GLU A 55 14.36 -11.94 -12.56
C GLU A 55 15.90 -11.91 -12.58
N GLY A 56 16.54 -12.14 -11.42
CA GLY A 56 18.00 -12.10 -11.27
C GLY A 56 18.69 -13.42 -10.89
N MET A 57 17.99 -14.37 -10.26
CA MET A 57 18.50 -15.70 -9.90
C MET A 57 17.35 -16.70 -9.75
N ALA A 58 17.61 -17.96 -10.11
CA ALA A 58 16.71 -19.13 -10.20
C ALA A 58 15.93 -19.20 -11.54
N GLY A 59 16.27 -20.05 -12.52
CA GLY A 59 16.85 -21.37 -12.36
C GLY A 59 15.87 -22.25 -11.59
N GLU A 60 15.02 -22.96 -12.32
CA GLU A 60 14.29 -24.16 -11.86
C GLU A 60 13.67 -24.13 -10.46
N ASP A 61 12.43 -23.66 -10.33
CA ASP A 61 11.45 -24.37 -9.49
C ASP A 61 10.03 -24.01 -9.93
N GLU A 62 9.39 -24.96 -10.59
CA GLU A 62 7.94 -25.07 -10.66
C GLU A 62 7.41 -25.32 -9.25
N GLY A 63 7.24 -24.25 -8.47
CA GLY A 63 6.80 -24.34 -7.09
C GLY A 63 5.92 -23.16 -6.75
N LEU A 64 4.62 -23.40 -6.74
CA LEU A 64 3.62 -22.52 -6.13
C LEU A 64 4.03 -22.12 -4.70
N ASP A 65 4.71 -20.99 -4.50
CA ASP A 65 4.62 -20.31 -3.20
C ASP A 65 3.35 -19.46 -3.17
N LYS A 66 2.27 -20.19 -2.89
CA LYS A 66 1.06 -19.67 -2.29
C LYS A 66 1.44 -18.90 -1.03
N GLY A 67 1.50 -17.59 -1.13
CA GLY A 67 1.61 -16.79 0.07
C GLY A 67 1.74 -15.34 -0.28
N ASP A 68 0.60 -14.65 -0.35
CA ASP A 68 0.39 -13.40 0.36
C ASP A 68 1.67 -12.90 1.05
N SER A 69 2.56 -12.25 0.29
CA SER A 69 3.72 -11.63 0.93
C SER A 69 3.13 -10.65 1.94
N PRO A 70 3.59 -10.65 3.20
CA PRO A 70 2.86 -10.02 4.31
C PRO A 70 2.43 -8.59 3.96
N ARG A 71 3.33 -7.87 3.26
CA ARG A 71 3.08 -6.53 2.74
C ARG A 71 1.92 -6.41 1.76
N LEU A 72 1.77 -7.33 0.81
CA LEU A 72 0.68 -7.30 -0.19
C LEU A 72 -0.67 -7.59 0.47
N GLY A 73 -0.74 -8.58 1.36
CA GLY A 73 -1.95 -8.86 2.13
C GLY A 73 -2.32 -7.72 3.08
N GLU A 74 -1.33 -7.07 3.69
CA GLU A 74 -1.54 -5.86 4.49
C GLU A 74 -2.08 -4.69 3.64
N VAL A 75 -1.56 -4.46 2.43
CA VAL A 75 -2.04 -3.41 1.52
C VAL A 75 -3.49 -3.68 1.10
N VAL A 76 -3.83 -4.92 0.75
CA VAL A 76 -5.22 -5.30 0.39
C VAL A 76 -6.17 -5.07 1.57
N ARG A 77 -5.77 -5.46 2.79
CA ARG A 77 -6.55 -5.20 4.01
C ARG A 77 -6.72 -3.71 4.27
N ALA A 78 -5.66 -2.91 4.13
CA ALA A 78 -5.71 -1.46 4.28
C ALA A 78 -6.65 -0.80 3.25
N LYS A 79 -6.59 -1.22 1.97
CA LYS A 79 -7.51 -0.75 0.91
C LYS A 79 -8.96 -1.12 1.23
N ALA A 80 -9.19 -2.32 1.77
CA ALA A 80 -10.51 -2.76 2.20
C ALA A 80 -11.05 -1.88 3.35
N LYS A 81 -10.20 -1.46 4.31
CA LYS A 81 -10.60 -0.52 5.39
C LYS A 81 -11.04 0.84 4.86
N ILE A 82 -10.39 1.38 3.83
CA ILE A 82 -10.80 2.65 3.20
C ILE A 82 -12.06 2.48 2.35
N GLY A 83 -12.19 1.35 1.65
CA GLY A 83 -13.33 1.06 0.78
C GLY A 83 -14.60 0.66 1.54
N ALA A 84 -14.44 0.02 2.69
CA ALA A 84 -15.49 -0.17 3.67
C ALA A 84 -15.78 1.19 4.33
N LYS A 85 -16.54 2.03 3.62
CA LYS A 85 -17.15 3.25 4.17
C LYS A 85 -17.56 2.95 5.62
N PRO A 86 -17.01 3.62 6.65
CA PRO A 86 -17.66 3.58 7.94
C PRO A 86 -19.06 4.11 7.67
N LYS A 87 -20.07 3.28 7.88
CA LYS A 87 -21.46 3.75 7.98
C LYS A 87 -21.42 4.70 9.16
N HIS A 88 -21.18 5.98 8.89
CA HIS A 88 -21.45 7.07 9.80
C HIS A 88 -22.96 6.99 10.06
N LYS A 89 -23.36 6.26 11.10
CA LYS A 89 -24.61 6.53 11.78
C LYS A 89 -24.41 7.85 12.50
N GLN A 90 -24.50 8.95 11.75
CA GLN A 90 -25.09 10.16 12.30
C GLN A 90 -26.60 9.94 12.16
N SER A 91 -27.24 9.61 13.27
CA SER A 91 -28.70 9.71 13.39
C SER A 91 -29.02 9.93 14.86
N HIS A 92 -29.05 11.24 15.18
CA HIS A 92 -29.96 11.97 16.05
C HIS A 92 -30.07 11.68 17.54
#